data_AF-A5L3F8-F1
#
_entry.id   AF-A5L3F8-F1
#
_cell.length_a   1.000
_cell.length_b   1.000
_cell.length_c   1.000
_cell.angle_alpha   90.00
_cell.angle_beta   90.00
_cell.angle_gamma   90.00
#
_symmetry.space_group_name_H-M   'P 1'
#
loop_
_entity.id
_entity.type
_entity.pdbx_description
1 polymer ?
#
loop_
_entity_poly.entity_id
_entity_poly.type
_entity_poly.pdbx_seq_one_letter_code
_entity_poly.pdbx_strand_id
1 'polypeptide(L)'
;MDEYKYLDIDENMVEELKEHIGYPTPRMKESGDIASNPLAALQLCLEFGHVPPATVLLEIANTYAKYMDADGAMSLEEAFFGKLAKGVGNYSARRAKSQDMRLLDLELSIEEAFCEKGERRSQVEIVEEYLERQGRHDEDPEHVLRRVRRFRNKS
;
A
#
# COMPACT_ATOMS: atom_id res chain seq x y z
N MET A 1 -27.65 -2.89 0.15
CA MET A 1 -27.06 -4.23 0.32
C MET A 1 -25.64 -4.08 -0.19
N ASP A 2 -24.73 -3.74 0.72
CA ASP A 2 -23.34 -3.43 0.39
C ASP A 2 -22.56 -4.74 0.32
N GLU A 3 -22.38 -5.27 -0.89
CA GLU A 3 -21.71 -6.55 -1.14
C GLU A 3 -20.50 -6.38 -2.08
N TYR A 4 -19.70 -5.34 -1.83
CA TYR A 4 -18.38 -5.17 -2.43
C TYR A 4 -17.36 -5.05 -1.30
N LYS A 5 -17.23 -6.16 -0.54
CA LYS A 5 -16.10 -6.35 0.34
C LYS A 5 -14.88 -6.56 -0.57
N TYR A 6 -13.86 -5.77 -0.30
CA TYR A 6 -12.65 -5.60 -1.08
C TYR A 6 -12.05 -6.92 -1.57
N LEU A 7 -11.40 -6.90 -2.74
CA LEU A 7 -10.54 -7.96 -3.31
C LEU A 7 -9.32 -8.22 -2.42
N ASP A 8 -9.57 -8.51 -1.15
CA ASP A 8 -8.59 -9.03 -0.23
C ASP A 8 -8.27 -10.43 -0.73
N ILE A 9 -6.98 -10.69 -0.92
CA ILE A 9 -6.50 -12.05 -1.15
C ILE A 9 -6.97 -12.87 0.05
N ASP A 10 -7.80 -13.89 -0.21
CA ASP A 10 -8.27 -14.75 0.86
C ASP A 10 -7.11 -15.55 1.46
N GLU A 11 -7.29 -16.06 2.68
CA GLU A 11 -6.24 -16.80 3.39
C GLU A 11 -5.73 -18.00 2.59
N ASN A 12 -6.58 -18.64 1.78
CA ASN A 12 -6.17 -19.79 0.98
C ASN A 12 -5.23 -19.36 -0.16
N MET A 13 -5.52 -18.24 -0.83
CA MET A 13 -4.68 -17.68 -1.88
C MET A 13 -3.33 -17.20 -1.30
N VAL A 14 -3.31 -16.64 -0.08
CA VAL A 14 -2.06 -16.28 0.62
C VAL A 14 -1.23 -17.53 0.90
N GLU A 15 -1.83 -18.60 1.42
CA GLU A 15 -1.11 -19.84 1.72
C GLU A 15 -0.62 -20.53 0.45
N GLU A 16 -1.44 -20.62 -0.60
CA GLU A 16 -1.01 -21.16 -1.90
C GLU A 16 0.16 -20.35 -2.48
N LEU A 17 0.10 -19.02 -2.39
CA LEU A 17 1.21 -18.15 -2.80
C LEU A 17 2.47 -18.47 -2.00
N LYS A 18 2.39 -18.55 -0.67
CA LYS A 18 3.55 -18.87 0.20
C LYS A 18 4.16 -20.23 -0.11
N GLU A 19 3.33 -21.25 -0.35
CA GLU A 19 3.80 -22.57 -0.76
C GLU A 19 4.49 -22.52 -2.13
N HIS A 20 3.99 -21.70 -3.06
CA HIS A 20 4.48 -21.63 -4.43
C HIS A 20 5.78 -20.84 -4.61
N ILE A 21 5.93 -19.72 -3.87
CA ILE A 21 7.11 -18.82 -3.95
C ILE A 21 8.15 -19.08 -2.84
N GLY A 22 7.80 -19.89 -1.83
CA GLY A 22 8.65 -20.13 -0.65
C GLY A 22 8.61 -18.99 0.38
N TYR A 23 9.46 -19.08 1.42
CA TYR A 23 9.52 -18.08 2.48
C TYR A 23 9.84 -16.68 1.92
N PRO A 24 9.14 -15.62 2.37
CA PRO A 24 9.32 -14.29 1.83
C PRO A 24 10.77 -13.83 2.01
N THR A 25 11.44 -13.54 0.90
CA THR A 25 12.75 -12.86 0.93
C THR A 25 12.60 -11.47 1.60
N PRO A 26 13.66 -10.86 2.13
CA PRO A 26 13.59 -9.51 2.72
C PRO A 26 12.91 -8.48 1.80
N ARG A 27 13.11 -8.64 0.48
CA ARG A 27 12.46 -7.83 -0.57
C ARG A 27 10.93 -7.96 -0.59
N MET A 28 10.41 -9.13 -0.22
CA MET A 28 8.97 -9.44 -0.11
C MET A 28 8.36 -8.97 1.22
N LYS A 29 9.18 -8.62 2.22
CA LYS A 29 8.73 -7.97 3.46
C LYS A 29 8.58 -6.45 3.30
N GLU A 30 9.37 -5.83 2.42
CA GLU A 30 9.24 -4.41 2.07
C GLU A 30 7.96 -4.14 1.27
N SER A 31 7.50 -5.11 0.47
CA SER A 31 6.11 -5.17 -0.01
C SER A 31 5.20 -5.59 1.14
N GLY A 32 4.90 -4.67 2.06
CA GLY A 32 3.90 -4.89 3.10
C GLY A 32 2.61 -5.45 2.50
N ASP A 33 2.13 -6.55 3.09
CA ASP A 33 1.19 -7.54 2.53
C ASP A 33 1.75 -8.30 1.33
N ILE A 34 1.97 -9.61 1.51
CA ILE A 34 2.09 -10.54 0.39
C ILE A 34 0.83 -10.37 -0.44
N ALA A 35 1.00 -9.67 -1.56
CA ALA A 35 -0.01 -9.38 -2.56
C ALA A 35 -1.30 -8.75 -2.00
N SER A 36 -1.27 -7.44 -1.75
CA SER A 36 -2.47 -6.64 -1.38
C SER A 36 -3.66 -6.68 -2.37
N ASN A 37 -3.53 -7.34 -3.53
CA ASN A 37 -4.58 -7.61 -4.51
C ASN A 37 -4.06 -8.63 -5.57
N PRO A 38 -4.93 -9.24 -6.38
CA PRO A 38 -4.53 -10.25 -7.37
C PRO A 38 -3.50 -9.77 -8.41
N LEU A 39 -3.51 -8.50 -8.80
CA LEU A 39 -2.51 -7.96 -9.74
C LEU A 39 -1.12 -7.84 -9.08
N ALA A 40 -1.08 -7.50 -7.79
CA ALA A 40 0.17 -7.51 -7.03
C ALA A 40 0.71 -8.94 -6.84
N ALA A 41 -0.16 -9.94 -6.65
CA ALA A 41 0.24 -11.36 -6.62
C ALA A 41 0.84 -11.79 -7.96
N LEU A 42 0.16 -11.45 -9.05
CA LEU A 42 0.64 -11.73 -10.41
C LEU A 42 2.03 -11.11 -10.63
N GLN A 43 2.20 -9.81 -10.32
CA GLN A 43 3.48 -9.13 -10.45
C GLN A 43 4.57 -9.83 -9.65
N LEU A 44 4.29 -10.17 -8.39
CA LEU A 44 5.22 -10.86 -7.51
C LEU A 44 5.68 -12.20 -8.11
N CYS A 45 4.75 -13.05 -8.54
CA CYS A 45 5.09 -14.33 -9.17
C CYS A 45 6.00 -14.12 -10.40
N LEU A 46 5.65 -13.18 -11.28
CA LEU A 46 6.41 -12.90 -12.49
C LEU A 46 7.81 -12.35 -12.20
N GLU A 47 7.96 -11.47 -11.21
CA GLU A 47 9.26 -10.89 -10.81
C GLU A 47 10.25 -11.96 -10.35
N PHE A 48 9.75 -13.03 -9.71
CA PHE A 48 10.56 -14.15 -9.24
C PHE A 48 10.59 -15.33 -10.23
N GLY A 49 10.00 -15.19 -11.42
CA GLY A 49 9.99 -16.22 -12.46
C GLY A 49 9.08 -17.42 -12.14
N HIS A 50 8.15 -17.27 -11.20
CA HIS A 50 7.15 -18.27 -10.88
C HIS A 50 5.93 -18.14 -11.79
N VAL A 51 5.30 -19.28 -12.07
CA VAL A 51 3.97 -19.29 -12.66
C VAL A 51 2.98 -18.86 -11.58
N PRO A 52 2.07 -17.91 -11.84
CA PRO A 52 1.08 -17.53 -10.85
C PRO A 52 0.16 -18.72 -10.50
N PRO A 53 -0.23 -18.89 -9.23
CA PRO A 53 -1.22 -19.88 -8.84
C PRO A 53 -2.53 -19.74 -9.62
N ALA A 54 -3.23 -20.85 -9.83
CA ALA A 54 -4.48 -20.86 -10.60
C ALA A 54 -5.54 -19.95 -9.99
N THR A 55 -5.59 -19.87 -8.66
CA THR A 55 -6.46 -18.94 -7.92
C THR A 55 -6.24 -17.49 -8.32
N VAL A 56 -4.98 -17.05 -8.48
CA VAL A 56 -4.63 -15.67 -8.86
C VAL A 56 -5.14 -15.37 -10.25
N LEU A 57 -4.93 -16.29 -11.19
CA LEU A 57 -5.40 -16.15 -12.57
C LEU A 57 -6.93 -16.15 -12.66
N LEU A 58 -7.60 -17.02 -11.91
CA LEU A 58 -9.06 -17.09 -11.86
C LEU A 58 -9.67 -15.82 -11.28
N GLU A 59 -9.09 -15.25 -10.22
CA GLU A 59 -9.63 -14.03 -9.63
C GLU A 59 -9.48 -12.81 -10.54
N ILE A 60 -8.35 -12.70 -11.25
CA ILE A 60 -8.15 -11.68 -12.28
C ILE A 60 -9.19 -11.85 -13.41
N ALA A 61 -9.38 -13.08 -13.89
CA ALA A 61 -10.33 -13.37 -14.95
C ALA A 61 -11.79 -13.06 -14.53
N ASN A 62 -12.18 -13.46 -13.32
CA ASN A 62 -13.50 -13.19 -12.75
C ASN A 62 -13.74 -11.68 -12.58
N THR A 63 -12.74 -10.95 -12.09
CA THR A 63 -12.82 -9.49 -11.92
C THR A 63 -12.96 -8.80 -13.27
N TYR A 64 -12.20 -9.23 -14.27
CA TYR A 64 -12.31 -8.70 -15.63
C TYR A 64 -13.66 -9.01 -16.27
N ALA A 65 -14.20 -10.22 -16.09
CA ALA A 65 -15.53 -10.59 -16.58
C ALA A 65 -16.62 -9.68 -15.97
N LYS A 66 -16.60 -9.47 -14.65
CA LYS A 66 -17.53 -8.54 -13.98
C LYS A 66 -17.42 -7.11 -14.52
N TYR A 67 -16.21 -6.64 -14.79
CA TYR A 67 -15.98 -5.33 -15.40
C TYR A 67 -16.60 -5.25 -16.81
N MET A 68 -16.44 -6.28 -17.63
CA MET A 68 -17.05 -6.33 -18.97
C MET A 68 -18.57 -6.40 -18.91
N ASP A 69 -19.13 -7.21 -18.00
CA ASP A 69 -20.58 -7.35 -17.80
C ASP A 69 -21.24 -6.06 -17.27
N ALA A 70 -20.46 -5.18 -16.63
CA ALA A 70 -20.93 -3.90 -16.14
C ALA A 70 -21.16 -2.86 -17.26
N ASP A 71 -20.78 -3.13 -18.51
CA ASP A 71 -21.07 -2.30 -19.69
C ASP A 71 -20.82 -0.78 -19.49
N GLY A 72 -19.65 -0.45 -18.91
CA GLY A 72 -19.25 0.93 -18.63
C GLY A 72 -19.81 1.54 -17.35
N ALA A 73 -20.65 0.83 -16.60
CA ALA A 73 -21.16 1.27 -15.29
C ALA A 73 -20.08 1.30 -14.20
N MET A 74 -18.97 0.57 -14.38
CA MET A 74 -17.82 0.60 -13.48
C MET A 74 -16.52 0.83 -14.24
N SER A 75 -15.58 1.53 -13.63
CA SER A 75 -14.23 1.69 -14.19
C SER A 75 -13.34 0.47 -13.90
N LEU A 76 -12.28 0.28 -14.69
CA LEU A 76 -11.29 -0.77 -14.43
C LEU A 76 -10.60 -0.57 -13.06
N GLU A 77 -10.34 0.68 -12.68
CA GLU A 77 -9.80 0.98 -11.35
C GLU A 77 -10.77 0.55 -10.26
N GLU A 78 -12.07 0.81 -10.44
CA GLU A 78 -13.10 0.39 -9.49
C GLU A 78 -13.21 -1.14 -9.39
N ALA A 79 -13.08 -1.83 -10.52
CA ALA A 79 -13.12 -3.29 -10.56
C ALA A 79 -11.97 -3.92 -9.76
N PHE A 80 -10.73 -3.45 -9.93
CA PHE A 80 -9.55 -4.07 -9.32
C PHE A 80 -9.11 -3.47 -7.98
N PHE A 81 -9.43 -2.19 -7.73
CA PHE A 81 -8.91 -1.43 -6.59
C PHE A 81 -9.99 -0.71 -5.79
N GLY A 82 -11.26 -0.94 -6.13
CA GLY A 82 -12.41 -0.30 -5.51
C GLY A 82 -12.60 1.16 -5.91
N LYS A 83 -13.64 1.78 -5.37
CA LYS A 83 -14.07 3.13 -5.73
C LYS A 83 -12.95 4.18 -5.59
N LEU A 84 -12.86 5.04 -6.60
CA LEU A 84 -12.00 6.22 -6.58
C LEU A 84 -12.32 7.11 -5.36
N ALA A 85 -11.33 7.33 -4.51
CA ALA A 85 -11.44 8.28 -3.43
C ALA A 85 -11.29 9.71 -3.99
N LYS A 86 -12.36 10.51 -3.90
CA LYS A 86 -12.36 11.91 -4.37
C LYS A 86 -11.20 12.68 -3.73
N GLY A 87 -10.41 13.37 -4.56
CA GLY A 87 -9.29 14.22 -4.13
C GLY A 87 -8.02 13.47 -3.72
N VAL A 88 -7.96 12.14 -3.82
CA VAL A 88 -6.74 11.35 -3.53
C VAL A 88 -6.07 10.82 -4.79
N GLY A 89 -6.83 10.71 -5.89
CA GLY A 89 -6.35 10.18 -7.17
C GLY A 89 -6.51 8.65 -7.26
N ASN A 90 -5.84 8.07 -8.25
CA ASN A 90 -5.92 6.64 -8.55
C ASN A 90 -5.22 5.77 -7.50
N TYR A 91 -5.35 4.44 -7.59
CA TYR A 91 -4.73 3.50 -6.65
C TYR A 91 -3.23 3.74 -6.47
N SER A 92 -2.49 4.03 -7.54
CA SER A 92 -1.06 4.34 -7.48
C SER A 92 -0.79 5.59 -6.63
N ALA A 93 -1.54 6.67 -6.84
CA ALA A 93 -1.42 7.89 -6.03
C ALA A 93 -1.78 7.65 -4.55
N ARG A 94 -2.82 6.84 -4.28
CA ARG A 94 -3.20 6.44 -2.92
C ARG A 94 -2.07 5.64 -2.24
N ARG A 95 -1.48 4.68 -2.95
CA ARG A 95 -0.39 3.83 -2.44
C ARG A 95 0.87 4.66 -2.16
N ALA A 96 1.27 5.52 -3.09
CA ALA A 96 2.42 6.41 -2.91
C ALA A 96 2.26 7.31 -1.68
N LYS A 97 1.07 7.90 -1.49
CA LYS A 97 0.78 8.74 -0.32
C LYS A 97 0.81 7.95 1.00
N SER A 98 0.27 6.73 1.00
CA SER A 98 0.30 5.86 2.19
C SER A 98 1.74 5.45 2.54
N GLN A 99 2.54 5.10 1.54
CA GLN A 99 3.94 4.73 1.72
C GLN A 99 4.79 5.91 2.21
N ASP A 100 4.59 7.10 1.67
CA ASP A 100 5.23 8.34 2.14
C ASP A 100 4.94 8.58 3.63
N MET A 101 3.68 8.43 4.04
CA MET A 101 3.29 8.57 5.46
C MET A 101 3.90 7.47 6.35
N ARG A 102 3.98 6.22 5.87
CA ARG A 102 4.60 5.11 6.62
C ARG A 102 6.10 5.32 6.81
N LEU A 103 6.81 5.80 5.79
CA LEU A 103 8.24 6.07 5.88
C LEU A 103 8.54 7.17 6.90
N LEU A 104 7.81 8.28 6.83
CA LEU A 104 7.94 9.37 7.78
C LEU A 104 7.54 8.94 9.21
N ASP A 105 6.49 8.14 9.34
CA ASP A 105 6.07 7.56 10.61
C ASP A 105 7.15 6.67 11.25
N LEU A 106 7.80 5.84 10.44
CA LEU A 106 8.92 4.99 10.87
C LEU A 106 10.10 5.84 11.35
N GLU A 107 10.47 6.89 10.61
CA GLU A 107 11.58 7.76 11.00
C GLU A 107 11.33 8.48 12.33
N LEU A 108 10.12 9.01 12.52
CA LEU A 108 9.70 9.58 13.81
C LEU A 108 9.74 8.54 14.93
N SER A 109 9.30 7.31 14.66
CA SER A 109 9.30 6.22 15.64
C SER A 109 10.72 5.77 16.00
N ILE A 110 11.65 5.76 15.04
CA ILE A 110 13.06 5.46 15.27
C ILE A 110 13.67 6.52 16.18
N GLU A 111 13.46 7.80 15.91
CA GLU A 111 13.95 8.87 16.80
C GLU A 111 13.39 8.71 18.22
N GLU A 112 12.09 8.44 18.34
CA GLU A 112 11.41 8.28 19.62
C GLU A 112 11.91 7.06 20.41
N ALA A 113 12.31 5.98 19.73
CA ALA A 113 12.75 4.73 20.34
C ALA A 113 14.25 4.71 20.67
N PHE A 114 15.09 5.27 19.80
CA PHE A 114 16.54 5.07 19.85
C PHE A 114 17.32 6.30 20.34
N CYS A 115 16.74 7.50 20.33
CA CYS A 115 17.44 8.71 20.81
C CYS A 115 17.08 9.02 22.27
N GLU A 116 18.07 9.46 23.05
CA GLU A 116 17.85 9.94 24.42
C GLU A 116 17.13 11.29 24.43
N LYS A 117 16.35 11.58 25.48
CA LYS A 117 15.51 12.80 25.53
C LYS A 117 16.28 14.12 25.35
N GLY A 118 17.58 14.15 25.69
CA GLY A 118 18.43 15.34 25.50
C GLY A 118 19.02 15.49 24.10
N GLU A 119 18.98 14.43 23.30
CA GLU A 119 19.57 14.36 21.95
C GLU A 119 18.52 14.22 20.84
N ARG A 120 17.24 14.06 21.22
CA ARG A 120 16.13 13.96 20.27
C ARG A 120 15.96 15.26 19.51
N ARG A 121 15.97 15.15 18.19
CA ARG A 121 15.43 16.17 17.31
C ARG A 121 13.93 16.32 17.55
N SER A 122 13.43 17.53 17.38
CA SER A 122 12.00 17.78 17.41
C SER A 122 11.33 17.08 16.21
N GLN A 123 10.07 16.67 16.38
CA GLN A 123 9.31 16.07 15.28
C GLN A 123 9.20 17.02 14.07
N VAL A 124 9.21 18.34 14.29
CA VAL A 124 9.16 19.35 13.23
C VAL A 124 10.45 19.35 12.41
N GLU A 125 11.62 19.32 13.07
CA GLU A 125 12.92 19.24 12.40
C GLU A 125 13.05 17.97 11.55
N ILE A 126 12.58 16.82 12.07
CA ILE A 126 12.60 15.55 11.32
C ILE A 126 11.73 15.63 10.07
N VAL A 127 10.54 16.25 10.18
CA VAL A 127 9.64 16.43 9.05
C VAL A 127 10.22 17.41 8.02
N GLU A 128 10.85 18.49 8.47
CA GLU A 128 11.52 19.46 7.59
C GLU A 128 12.65 18.78 6.79
N GLU A 129 13.54 18.05 7.46
CA GLU A 129 14.63 17.29 6.83
C GLU A 129 14.08 16.20 5.88
N TYR A 130 12.97 15.57 6.23
CA TYR A 130 12.27 14.64 5.33
C TYR A 130 11.75 15.35 4.08
N LEU A 131 11.09 16.51 4.21
CA LEU A 131 10.57 17.27 3.08
C LEU A 131 11.70 17.79 2.17
N GLU A 132 12.81 18.22 2.73
CA GLU A 132 14.00 18.61 1.97
C GLU A 132 14.55 17.44 1.14
N ARG A 133 14.69 16.25 1.72
CA ARG A 133 15.13 15.04 0.98
C ARG A 133 14.17 14.65 -0.14
N GLN A 134 12.88 14.94 0.02
CA GLN A 134 11.85 14.69 -1.01
C GLN A 134 11.72 15.83 -2.03
N GLY A 135 12.47 16.94 -1.88
CA GLY A 135 12.35 18.13 -2.74
C GLY A 135 11.03 18.90 -2.58
N ARG A 136 10.35 18.76 -1.43
CA ARG A 136 9.01 19.30 -1.15
C ARG A 136 9.09 20.54 -0.24
N HIS A 137 9.92 21.50 -0.64
CA HIS A 137 10.22 22.71 0.16
C HIS A 137 9.00 23.62 0.41
N ASP A 138 7.95 23.53 -0.42
CA ASP A 138 6.76 24.37 -0.30
C ASP A 138 5.74 23.86 0.73
N GLU A 139 5.93 22.66 1.30
CA GLU A 139 5.00 22.09 2.27
C GLU A 139 5.31 22.52 3.70
N ASP A 140 4.28 22.97 4.42
CA ASP A 140 4.36 23.27 5.86
C ASP A 140 4.63 21.98 6.68
N PRO A 141 5.77 21.89 7.39
CA PRO A 141 6.12 20.73 8.21
C PRO A 141 5.06 20.42 9.28
N GLU A 142 4.44 21.43 9.91
CA GLU A 142 3.41 21.18 10.91
C GLU A 142 2.15 20.55 10.30
N HIS A 143 1.77 20.98 9.10
CA HIS A 143 0.64 20.42 8.38
C HIS A 143 0.87 18.95 8.01
N VAL A 144 2.09 18.60 7.59
CA VAL A 144 2.48 17.21 7.32
C VAL A 144 2.46 16.37 8.60
N LEU A 145 3.00 16.91 9.69
CA LEU A 145 3.04 16.25 10.98
C LEU A 145 1.62 15.96 11.53
N ARG A 146 0.68 16.90 11.38
CA ARG A 146 -0.75 16.68 11.66
C ARG A 146 -1.33 15.53 10.85
N ARG A 147 -0.92 15.38 9.57
CA ARG A 147 -1.37 14.31 8.69
C ARG A 147 -0.85 12.94 9.14
N VAL A 148 0.42 12.85 9.53
CA VAL A 148 1.04 11.63 10.06
C VAL A 148 0.36 11.19 11.35
N ARG A 149 0.09 12.11 12.29
CA ARG A 149 -0.65 11.79 13.53
C ARG A 149 -2.04 11.22 13.25
N ARG A 150 -2.76 11.75 12.25
CA ARG A 150 -4.06 11.20 11.82
C ARG A 150 -3.92 9.82 11.18
N PHE A 151 -2.81 9.57 10.50
CA PHE A 151 -2.51 8.26 9.91
C PHE A 151 -2.24 7.19 11.00
N ARG A 152 -1.44 7.53 12.03
CA ARG A 152 -1.22 6.67 13.21
C ARG A 152 -2.53 6.25 13.87
N ASN A 153 -3.47 7.19 14.05
CA ASN A 153 -4.73 6.92 14.75
C ASN A 153 -5.76 6.11 13.94
N LYS A 154 -5.52 5.91 12.63
CA LYS A 154 -6.39 5.13 11.74
C LYS A 154 -5.86 3.72 11.46
N SER A 155 -4.58 3.48 11.74
CA SER A 155 -3.89 2.20 11.53
C SER A 155 -4.00 1.35 12.79
#